data_AF-A0A529IFG8-F1
#
_entry.id   AF-A0A529IFG8-F1
#
_cell.length_a   1.000
_cell.length_b   1.000
_cell.length_c   1.000
_cell.angle_alpha   90.00
_cell.angle_beta   90.00
_cell.angle_gamma   90.00
#
_symmetry.space_group_name_H-M   'P 1'
#
loop_
_entity.id
_entity.type
_entity.pdbx_description
1 polymer ?
#
loop_
_entity_poly.entity_id
_entity_poly.type
_entity_poly.pdbx_seq_one_letter_code
_entity_poly.pdbx_strand_id
1 'polypeptide(L)'
;MMAAAIVALLTLAARAEMVKVTDVTGREIEVNVPVERVILGEGRQVYLVAALDAEDPFKRIVGWREDFSQADPDNYAAYLEKFPRMAEIPTFGGFKDGTFDVEQAVSLKPDVILMNIESKQATEDAKYIEKLASAGIPLVYVDFRERPFINT
;
A
#
# COMPACT_ATOMS: atom_id res chain seq x y z
N MET A 1 -9.64 27.54 -47.16
CA MET A 1 -8.56 27.19 -46.21
C MET A 1 -8.85 28.03 -44.97
N MET A 2 -9.20 27.51 -43.80
CA MET A 2 -8.70 26.39 -43.00
C MET A 2 -9.87 25.81 -42.20
N ALA A 3 -10.01 24.48 -42.17
CA ALA A 3 -10.95 23.79 -41.30
C ALA A 3 -10.36 23.72 -39.88
N ALA A 4 -11.10 24.20 -38.87
CA ALA A 4 -10.74 24.07 -37.47
C ALA A 4 -11.06 22.64 -37.01
N ALA A 5 -10.02 21.85 -36.72
CA ALA A 5 -10.15 20.52 -36.16
C ALA A 5 -10.37 20.64 -34.64
N ILE A 6 -11.56 20.28 -34.18
CA ILE A 6 -11.87 20.09 -32.75
C ILE A 6 -11.25 18.76 -32.36
N VAL A 7 -10.14 18.79 -31.62
CA VAL A 7 -9.56 17.60 -30.98
C VAL A 7 -10.40 17.31 -29.73
N ALA A 8 -11.31 16.35 -29.83
CA ALA A 8 -12.01 15.80 -28.68
C ALA A 8 -11.00 14.97 -27.87
N LEU A 9 -10.58 15.52 -26.73
CA LEU A 9 -9.80 14.80 -25.73
C LEU A 9 -10.72 13.75 -25.08
N LEU A 10 -10.74 12.54 -25.64
CA LEU A 10 -11.34 11.38 -24.99
C LEU A 10 -10.45 11.00 -23.80
N THR A 11 -10.68 11.61 -22.65
CA THR A 11 -10.16 11.09 -21.39
C THR A 11 -10.82 9.73 -21.15
N LEU A 12 -10.10 8.63 -21.42
CA LEU A 12 -10.46 7.32 -20.88
C LEU A 12 -10.40 7.45 -19.35
N ALA A 13 -11.54 7.71 -18.72
CA ALA A 13 -11.68 7.51 -17.30
C ALA A 13 -11.46 6.01 -17.06
N ALA A 14 -10.33 5.65 -16.43
CA ALA A 14 -10.14 4.30 -15.92
C ALA A 14 -11.36 3.98 -15.04
N ARG A 15 -12.15 2.98 -15.43
CA ARG A 15 -13.31 2.56 -14.65
C ARG A 15 -12.78 1.87 -13.40
N ALA A 16 -13.10 2.44 -12.24
CA ALA A 16 -12.98 1.78 -10.97
C ALA A 16 -13.78 0.46 -11.02
N GLU A 17 -13.11 -0.67 -10.84
CA GLU A 17 -13.70 -2.02 -10.84
C GLU A 17 -13.39 -2.69 -9.50
N MET A 18 -14.38 -3.35 -8.90
CA MET A 18 -14.16 -4.17 -7.71
C MET A 18 -13.72 -5.56 -8.14
N VAL A 19 -12.51 -5.95 -7.73
CA VAL A 19 -11.96 -7.28 -8.00
C VAL A 19 -11.83 -8.05 -6.69
N LYS A 20 -12.18 -9.34 -6.72
CA LYS A 20 -11.94 -10.26 -5.60
C LYS A 20 -10.51 -10.77 -5.65
N VAL A 21 -9.80 -10.61 -4.55
CA VAL A 21 -8.44 -11.10 -4.33
C VAL A 21 -8.45 -12.06 -3.15
N THR A 22 -7.80 -13.21 -3.31
CA THR A 22 -7.55 -14.12 -2.19
C THR A 22 -6.18 -13.80 -1.61
N ASP A 23 -6.13 -13.44 -0.33
CA ASP A 23 -4.86 -13.14 0.35
C ASP A 23 -4.16 -14.42 0.85
N VAL A 24 -2.96 -14.28 1.41
CA VAL A 24 -2.18 -15.44 1.87
C VAL A 24 -2.82 -16.20 3.06
N THR A 25 -3.83 -15.61 3.71
CA THR A 25 -4.62 -16.28 4.75
C THR A 25 -5.82 -17.04 4.19
N GLY A 26 -6.04 -17.00 2.88
CA GLY A 26 -7.18 -17.63 2.21
C GLY A 26 -8.47 -16.83 2.29
N ARG A 27 -8.43 -15.56 2.71
CA ARG A 27 -9.61 -14.69 2.75
C ARG A 27 -9.86 -14.10 1.36
N GLU A 28 -11.11 -14.08 0.92
CA GLU A 28 -11.52 -13.28 -0.24
C GLU A 28 -11.77 -11.83 0.18
N ILE A 29 -11.12 -10.89 -0.48
CA ILE A 29 -11.22 -9.44 -0.22
C ILE A 29 -11.57 -8.73 -1.51
N GLU A 30 -12.52 -7.80 -1.45
CA GLU A 30 -12.83 -6.93 -2.58
C GLU A 30 -11.89 -5.71 -2.57
N VAL A 31 -11.19 -5.49 -3.67
CA VAL A 31 -10.25 -4.38 -3.84
C VAL A 31 -10.68 -3.56 -5.05
N ASN A 32 -10.71 -2.24 -4.90
CA ASN A 32 -11.01 -1.33 -5.99
C ASN A 32 -9.75 -1.12 -6.85
N VAL A 33 -9.85 -1.40 -8.15
CA VAL A 33 -8.74 -1.25 -9.11
C VAL A 33 -9.04 -0.16 -10.15
N PRO A 34 -8.02 0.56 -10.66
CA PRO A 34 -6.60 0.45 -10.31
C PRO A 34 -6.31 0.99 -8.90
N VAL A 35 -5.41 0.30 -8.17
CA VAL A 35 -4.98 0.70 -6.82
C VAL A 35 -3.99 1.85 -6.95
N GLU A 36 -4.38 3.08 -6.67
CA GLU A 36 -3.51 4.27 -6.79
C GLU A 36 -3.00 4.77 -5.43
N ARG A 37 -3.57 4.28 -4.32
CA ARG A 37 -3.25 4.72 -2.95
C ARG A 37 -3.03 3.51 -2.03
N VAL A 38 -1.78 3.21 -1.70
CA VAL A 38 -1.38 2.07 -0.87
C VAL A 38 -0.80 2.56 0.45
N ILE A 39 -1.22 1.93 1.56
CA ILE A 39 -0.45 1.98 2.81
C ILE A 39 0.36 0.70 2.96
N LEU A 40 1.65 0.83 3.25
CA LEU A 40 2.54 -0.28 3.56
C LEU A 40 2.62 -0.51 5.07
N GLY A 41 2.16 -1.67 5.53
CA GLY A 41 2.25 -2.08 6.93
C GLY A 41 3.67 -2.29 7.44
N GLU A 42 4.61 -2.47 6.51
CA GLU A 42 6.06 -2.54 6.76
C GLU A 42 6.76 -1.71 5.68
N GLY A 43 7.60 -0.75 6.07
CA GLY A 43 8.30 0.14 5.15
C GLY A 43 9.22 -0.63 4.20
N ARG A 44 9.81 -1.75 4.64
CA ARG A 44 10.66 -2.61 3.79
C ARG A 44 9.90 -3.36 2.68
N GLN A 45 8.56 -3.34 2.68
CA GLN A 45 7.78 -3.79 1.52
C GLN A 45 8.04 -2.92 0.27
N VAL A 46 8.67 -1.75 0.42
CA VAL A 46 9.12 -0.92 -0.71
C VAL A 46 9.97 -1.68 -1.72
N TYR A 47 10.75 -2.69 -1.30
CA TYR A 47 11.54 -3.52 -2.22
C TYR A 47 10.69 -4.29 -3.23
N LEU A 48 9.48 -4.69 -2.83
CA LEU A 48 8.56 -5.42 -3.68
C LEU A 48 7.78 -4.46 -4.58
N VAL A 49 7.38 -3.32 -4.03
CA VAL A 49 6.78 -2.26 -4.83
C VAL A 49 7.77 -1.81 -5.91
N ALA A 50 9.07 -1.72 -5.61
CA ALA A 50 10.12 -1.41 -6.59
C ALA A 50 10.30 -2.46 -7.69
N ALA A 51 9.91 -3.71 -7.45
CA ALA A 51 9.89 -4.73 -8.49
C ALA A 51 8.69 -4.57 -9.45
N LEU A 52 7.57 -4.01 -8.98
CA LEU A 52 6.34 -3.80 -9.75
C LEU A 52 6.31 -2.43 -10.44
N ASP A 53 6.72 -1.39 -9.71
CA ASP A 53 6.75 0.02 -10.10
C ASP A 53 8.20 0.50 -10.21
N ALA A 54 8.98 -0.13 -11.09
CA ALA A 54 10.43 0.06 -11.20
C ALA A 54 10.90 1.50 -11.45
N GLU A 55 10.06 2.33 -12.09
CA GLU A 55 10.38 3.74 -12.35
C GLU A 55 10.25 4.63 -11.11
N ASP A 56 9.18 4.44 -10.33
CA ASP A 56 8.87 5.19 -9.12
C ASP A 56 8.08 4.30 -8.15
N PRO A 57 8.75 3.62 -7.20
CA PRO A 57 8.08 2.75 -6.24
C PRO A 57 7.20 3.52 -5.25
N PHE A 58 7.35 4.84 -5.16
CA PHE A 58 6.63 5.67 -4.21
C PHE A 58 5.38 6.32 -4.82
N LYS A 59 5.17 6.22 -6.13
CA LYS A 59 4.08 6.93 -6.82
C LYS A 59 2.68 6.59 -6.28
N ARG A 60 2.47 5.38 -5.74
CA ARG A 60 1.20 4.91 -5.16
C ARG A 60 1.21 4.87 -3.63
N ILE A 61 2.36 5.06 -2.97
CA ILE A 61 2.48 4.92 -1.52
C ILE A 61 2.01 6.22 -0.86
N VAL A 62 0.92 6.14 -0.09
CA VAL A 62 0.35 7.31 0.62
C VAL A 62 0.66 7.30 2.10
N GLY A 63 1.17 6.19 2.62
CA GLY A 63 1.61 6.05 4.01
C GLY A 63 2.32 4.72 4.21
N TRP A 64 3.13 4.61 5.26
CA TRP A 64 3.95 3.42 5.50
C TRP A 64 4.50 3.35 6.91
N ARG A 65 4.92 2.17 7.37
CA ARG A 65 5.61 2.03 8.65
C ARG A 65 7.02 2.62 8.60
N GLU A 66 7.45 3.27 9.68
CA GLU A 66 8.78 3.89 9.80
C GLU A 66 9.95 2.90 9.82
N ASP A 67 9.70 1.59 9.86
CA ASP A 67 10.74 0.57 10.10
C ASP A 67 11.80 0.48 8.99
N PHE A 68 11.60 1.10 7.81
CA PHE A 68 12.62 1.08 6.76
C PHE A 68 13.89 1.84 7.17
N SER A 69 13.77 3.07 7.66
CA SER A 69 14.93 3.86 8.11
C SER A 69 15.61 3.26 9.34
N GLN A 70 14.85 2.54 10.16
CA GLN A 70 15.34 1.91 11.39
C GLN A 70 16.05 0.58 11.11
N ALA A 71 15.51 -0.24 10.22
CA ALA A 71 16.02 -1.58 9.94
C ALA A 71 17.06 -1.62 8.82
N ASP A 72 17.05 -0.64 7.90
CA ASP A 72 17.95 -0.61 6.74
C ASP A 72 18.30 0.83 6.34
N PRO A 73 19.06 1.55 7.19
CA PRO A 73 19.35 2.98 7.01
C PRO A 73 20.15 3.27 5.73
N ASP A 74 21.02 2.36 5.30
CA ASP A 74 21.85 2.53 4.11
C ASP A 74 20.97 2.51 2.84
N ASN A 75 20.08 1.54 2.72
CA ASN A 75 19.13 1.52 1.59
C ASN A 75 18.10 2.63 1.70
N TYR A 76 17.65 3.00 2.91
CA TYR A 76 16.78 4.18 3.07
C TYR A 76 17.45 5.44 2.51
N ALA A 77 18.73 5.67 2.81
CA ALA A 77 19.48 6.81 2.28
C ALA A 77 19.63 6.74 0.75
N ALA A 78 19.93 5.56 0.19
CA ALA A 78 20.03 5.38 -1.26
C ALA A 78 18.69 5.62 -1.98
N TYR A 79 17.58 5.17 -1.41
CA TYR A 79 16.24 5.47 -1.93
C TYR A 79 15.91 6.95 -1.80
N LEU A 80 16.27 7.60 -0.68
CA LEU A 80 15.99 9.02 -0.44
C LEU A 80 16.73 9.94 -1.41
N GLU A 81 17.96 9.60 -1.77
CA GLU A 81 18.73 10.33 -2.78
C GLU A 81 18.02 10.32 -4.15
N LYS A 82 17.47 9.16 -4.54
CA LYS A 82 16.79 9.00 -5.83
C LYS A 82 15.33 9.47 -5.81
N PHE A 83 14.65 9.35 -4.67
CA PHE A 83 13.23 9.64 -4.50
C PHE A 83 12.97 10.54 -3.29
N PRO A 84 13.40 11.83 -3.30
CA PRO A 84 13.30 12.70 -2.14
C PRO A 84 11.89 12.84 -1.54
N ARG A 85 10.84 12.69 -2.36
CA ARG A 85 9.44 12.76 -1.92
C ARG A 85 9.08 11.68 -0.89
N MET A 86 9.84 10.59 -0.78
CA MET A 86 9.55 9.54 0.18
C MET A 86 9.58 10.06 1.63
N ALA A 87 10.37 11.11 1.91
CA ALA A 87 10.41 11.76 3.22
C ALA A 87 9.15 12.58 3.54
N GLU A 88 8.31 12.88 2.54
CA GLU A 88 7.04 13.58 2.72
C GLU A 88 5.88 12.61 3.01
N ILE A 89 6.08 11.31 2.79
CA ILE A 89 5.06 10.29 3.00
C ILE A 89 4.84 10.09 4.50
N PRO A 90 3.61 10.27 5.02
CA PRO A 90 3.29 10.05 6.42
C PRO A 90 3.70 8.66 6.91
N THR A 91 4.37 8.61 8.07
CA THR A 91 4.78 7.36 8.70
C THR A 91 3.81 6.94 9.82
N PHE A 92 3.75 5.63 10.04
CA PHE A 92 3.01 5.02 11.15
C PHE A 92 3.96 4.26 12.09
N GLY A 93 3.53 4.14 13.34
CA GLY A 93 4.04 3.14 14.27
C GLY A 93 3.69 1.70 13.83
N GLY A 94 4.19 0.72 14.57
CA GLY A 94 3.96 -0.69 14.27
C GLY A 94 2.60 -1.21 14.73
N PHE A 95 1.98 -2.05 13.91
CA PHE A 95 0.76 -2.80 14.26
C PHE A 95 0.97 -3.70 15.48
N LYS A 96 2.12 -4.39 15.54
CA LYS A 96 2.51 -5.24 16.68
C LYS A 96 2.73 -4.46 17.97
N ASP A 97 3.13 -3.19 17.83
CA ASP A 97 3.45 -2.31 18.94
C ASP A 97 2.17 -1.59 19.45
N GLY A 98 1.03 -1.80 18.79
CA GLY A 98 -0.24 -1.12 19.08
C GLY A 98 -0.23 0.38 18.77
N THR A 99 0.77 0.87 18.03
CA THR A 99 1.00 2.29 17.74
C THR A 99 0.53 2.71 16.35
N PHE A 100 -0.19 1.82 15.65
CA PHE A 100 -0.81 2.15 14.37
C PHE A 100 -2.04 3.06 14.55
N ASP A 101 -2.01 4.23 13.92
CA ASP A 101 -3.09 5.22 13.94
C ASP A 101 -4.09 4.95 12.80
N VAL A 102 -5.24 4.39 13.18
CA VAL A 102 -6.33 4.06 12.24
C VAL A 102 -6.98 5.32 11.67
N GLU A 103 -7.13 6.38 12.46
CA GLU A 103 -7.79 7.61 12.01
C GLU A 103 -6.93 8.33 10.97
N GLN A 104 -5.61 8.39 11.22
CA GLN A 104 -4.66 8.87 10.23
C GLN A 104 -4.74 8.04 8.95
N ALA A 105 -4.73 6.70 9.05
CA ALA A 105 -4.83 5.82 7.88
C ALA A 105 -6.13 6.07 7.07
N VAL A 106 -7.27 6.24 7.74
CA VAL A 106 -8.55 6.57 7.08
C VAL A 106 -8.48 7.94 6.39
N SER A 107 -7.85 8.94 7.02
CA SER A 107 -7.72 10.29 6.44
C SER A 107 -6.93 10.30 5.12
N LEU A 108 -6.02 9.33 4.93
CA LEU A 108 -5.24 9.16 3.71
C LEU A 108 -6.04 8.47 2.60
N LYS A 109 -7.27 8.02 2.85
CA LYS A 109 -8.16 7.38 1.85
C LYS A 109 -7.43 6.35 0.98
N PRO A 110 -6.74 5.35 1.56
CA PRO A 110 -6.07 4.31 0.80
C PRO A 110 -7.09 3.43 0.09
N ASP A 111 -6.71 2.92 -1.08
CA ASP A 111 -7.44 1.88 -1.79
C ASP A 111 -7.18 0.50 -1.16
N VAL A 112 -5.99 0.31 -0.57
CA VAL A 112 -5.62 -0.93 0.13
C VAL A 112 -4.52 -0.70 1.16
N ILE A 113 -4.54 -1.50 2.24
CA ILE A 113 -3.43 -1.64 3.18
C ILE A 113 -2.80 -3.02 2.99
N LEU A 114 -1.49 -3.05 2.74
CA LEU A 114 -0.72 -4.29 2.65
C LEU A 114 -0.08 -4.60 3.99
N MET A 115 -0.32 -5.81 4.51
CA MET A 115 0.23 -6.28 5.78
C MET A 115 0.95 -7.60 5.59
N ASN A 116 2.13 -7.74 6.19
CA ASN A 116 2.79 -9.04 6.21
C ASN A 116 2.05 -10.01 7.14
N ILE A 117 2.05 -11.30 6.80
CA ILE A 117 1.32 -12.35 7.53
C ILE A 117 1.71 -12.44 9.01
N GLU A 118 2.97 -12.13 9.33
CA GLU A 118 3.49 -12.11 10.70
C GLU A 118 2.77 -11.10 11.63
N SER A 119 2.04 -10.14 11.06
CA SER A 119 1.26 -9.15 11.81
C SER A 119 -0.19 -9.57 12.04
N LYS A 120 -0.62 -10.76 11.56
CA LYS A 120 -2.00 -11.25 11.65
C LYS A 120 -2.54 -11.33 13.08
N GLN A 121 -1.76 -11.86 14.03
CA GLN A 121 -2.23 -11.97 15.41
C GLN A 121 -2.52 -10.58 16.02
N ALA A 122 -1.57 -9.65 15.88
CA ALA A 122 -1.71 -8.30 16.43
C ALA A 122 -2.90 -7.54 15.80
N THR A 123 -3.13 -7.76 14.51
CA THR A 123 -4.23 -7.13 13.76
C THR A 123 -5.60 -7.72 14.12
N GLU A 124 -5.69 -9.03 14.40
CA GLU A 124 -6.90 -9.67 14.93
C GLU A 124 -7.20 -9.21 16.36
N ASP A 125 -6.19 -9.18 17.24
CA ASP A 125 -6.35 -8.72 18.63
C ASP A 125 -6.85 -7.27 18.70
N ALA A 126 -6.31 -6.42 17.83
CA ALA A 126 -6.71 -5.00 17.73
C ALA A 126 -7.98 -4.76 16.90
N LYS A 127 -8.54 -5.81 16.27
CA LYS A 127 -9.69 -5.75 15.34
C LYS A 127 -9.50 -4.73 14.21
N TYR A 128 -8.29 -4.64 13.66
CA TYR A 128 -7.99 -3.66 12.63
C TYR A 128 -8.73 -3.93 11.34
N ILE A 129 -8.93 -5.20 10.97
CA ILE A 129 -9.67 -5.58 9.76
C ILE A 129 -11.09 -5.01 9.82
N GLU A 130 -11.79 -5.20 10.94
CA GLU A 130 -13.17 -4.73 11.12
C GLU A 130 -13.25 -3.20 11.16
N LYS A 131 -12.32 -2.56 11.88
CA LYS A 131 -12.25 -1.09 11.98
C LYS A 131 -12.03 -0.46 10.61
N LEU A 132 -11.04 -0.94 9.86
CA LEU A 132 -10.70 -0.42 8.53
C LEU A 132 -11.81 -0.74 7.50
N ALA A 133 -12.40 -1.93 7.57
CA ALA A 133 -13.52 -2.30 6.69
C ALA A 133 -14.75 -1.39 6.90
N SER A 134 -15.00 -0.91 8.12
CA SER A 134 -16.08 0.06 8.36
C SER A 134 -15.87 1.41 7.67
N ALA A 135 -14.63 1.72 7.31
CA ALA A 135 -14.26 2.88 6.49
C ALA A 135 -14.08 2.53 5.00
N GLY A 136 -14.40 1.30 4.59
CA GLY A 136 -14.25 0.83 3.21
C GLY A 136 -12.80 0.57 2.77
N ILE A 137 -11.88 0.37 3.71
CA ILE A 137 -10.46 0.17 3.42
C ILE A 137 -10.12 -1.33 3.56
N PRO A 138 -9.84 -2.04 2.46
CA PRO A 138 -9.44 -3.44 2.52
C PRO A 138 -8.00 -3.59 3.05
N LEU A 139 -7.80 -4.60 3.89
CA LEU A 139 -6.49 -5.04 4.38
C LEU A 139 -6.17 -6.41 3.80
N VAL A 140 -5.06 -6.50 3.06
CA VAL A 140 -4.60 -7.70 2.37
C VAL A 140 -3.33 -8.23 3.03
N TYR A 141 -3.36 -9.51 3.45
CA TYR A 141 -2.15 -10.17 3.93
C TYR A 141 -1.29 -10.72 2.80
N VAL A 142 -0.01 -10.47 2.90
CA VAL A 142 1.03 -10.97 2.00
C VAL A 142 2.08 -11.72 2.80
N ASP A 143 2.77 -12.68 2.21
CA ASP A 143 3.88 -13.40 2.86
C ASP A 143 5.15 -13.27 2.04
N PHE A 144 6.12 -12.56 2.60
CA PHE A 144 7.43 -12.38 2.00
C PHE A 144 8.56 -12.94 2.87
N ARG A 145 8.23 -13.63 3.97
CA ARG A 145 9.22 -14.02 4.98
C ARG A 145 9.07 -15.45 5.47
N GLU A 146 7.86 -15.94 5.71
CA GLU A 146 7.66 -17.27 6.28
C GLU A 146 7.82 -18.35 5.22
N ARG A 147 7.07 -18.27 4.12
CA ARG A 147 7.14 -19.25 3.02
C ARG A 147 7.06 -18.57 1.65
N PRO A 148 7.96 -17.63 1.33
CA PRO A 148 7.86 -16.79 0.14
C PRO A 148 7.85 -17.58 -1.18
N PHE A 149 8.52 -18.74 -1.27
CA PHE A 149 8.52 -19.57 -2.49
C PHE A 149 7.26 -20.43 -2.68
N ILE A 150 6.41 -20.54 -1.66
CA ILE A 150 5.16 -21.32 -1.69
C ILE A 150 3.94 -20.40 -1.78
N ASN A 151 4.07 -19.18 -1.27
CA ASN A 151 2.98 -18.20 -1.11
C ASN A 151 3.10 -17.00 -2.07
N THR A 152 3.93 -17.11 -3.13
CA THR A 152 4.06 -16.10 -4.19
C THR A 152 3.05 -16.29 -5.31
#